data_AF-S1NMY9-F1
#
_entry.id   AF-S1NMY9-F1
#
_cell.length_a   1.000
_cell.length_b   1.000
_cell.length_c   1.000
_cell.angle_alpha   90.00
_cell.angle_beta   90.00
_cell.angle_gamma   90.00
#
_symmetry.space_group_name_H-M   'P 1'
#
loop_
_entity.id
_entity.type
_entity.pdbx_description
1 polymer ?
#
loop_
_entity_poly.entity_id
_entity_poly.type
_entity_poly.pdbx_seq_one_letter_code
_entity_poly.pdbx_strand_id
1 'polypeptide(L)'
;MLNQYEKRLIRVDSGFGEREYWAYTNEYWQLVRVAAAEIILQNTATEPVNYDGRYYDDEAKVPVTENANLDQGHVIADSLGGVANAYNITPQDSVLNRHGDQAYMERNIVQAGGATNFEAIITYPDTTTQVPSHYRYTYTINGYQVVDEFQNINPDEYNAAQGLTGEGSSPSDGSGTAAFAAPTETAGGDVSAVDTNGNGQVTIQEAKNAGYAMPIYSDHWLYQYMDDRDGDGQVGE
;
A
#
# COMPACT_ATOMS: atom_id res chain seq x y z
N MET A 1 27.69 14.12 0.17
CA MET A 1 27.15 15.50 0.12
C MET A 1 25.67 15.36 -0.13
N LEU A 2 24.81 15.85 0.77
CA LEU A 2 23.35 15.86 0.55
C LEU A 2 23.03 16.76 -0.65
N ASN A 3 22.09 16.35 -1.49
CA ASN A 3 21.64 17.10 -2.67
C ASN A 3 21.07 18.46 -2.21
N GLN A 4 21.21 19.52 -3.01
CA GLN A 4 20.74 20.87 -2.69
C GLN A 4 19.23 20.93 -2.38
N TYR A 5 18.45 19.95 -2.85
CA TYR A 5 17.05 19.73 -2.49
C TYR A 5 16.84 19.23 -1.05
N GLU A 6 17.68 18.31 -0.57
CA GLU A 6 17.61 17.77 0.81
C GLU A 6 17.97 18.83 1.86
N LYS A 7 18.69 19.88 1.46
CA LYS A 7 19.10 20.99 2.34
C LYS A 7 17.96 21.86 2.87
N ARG A 8 16.75 21.74 2.31
CA ARG A 8 15.56 22.52 2.72
C ARG A 8 14.49 21.67 3.40
N LEU A 9 14.74 20.38 3.60
CA LEU A 9 13.77 19.50 4.24
C LEU A 9 13.93 19.55 5.76
N ILE A 10 12.82 19.65 6.49
CA ILE A 10 12.80 19.44 7.93
C ILE A 10 12.73 17.94 8.16
N ARG A 11 13.71 17.37 8.86
CA ARG A 11 13.79 15.95 9.17
C ARG A 11 13.39 15.69 10.61
N VAL A 12 12.44 14.79 10.83
CA VAL A 12 11.91 14.45 12.16
C VAL A 12 11.96 12.94 12.36
N ASP A 13 12.64 12.50 13.43
CA ASP A 13 12.47 11.14 13.94
C ASP A 13 11.07 11.03 14.52
N SER A 14 10.29 10.14 13.92
CA SER A 14 8.87 9.97 14.22
C SER A 14 8.58 8.58 14.80
N GLY A 15 9.60 7.78 15.08
CA GLY A 15 9.44 6.43 15.60
C GLY A 15 8.92 6.34 17.02
N PHE A 16 8.35 5.17 17.37
CA PHE A 16 7.93 4.84 18.73
C PHE A 16 8.64 3.59 19.24
N GLY A 17 9.16 3.66 20.47
CA GLY A 17 9.93 2.57 21.07
C GLY A 17 11.27 2.38 20.35
N GLU A 18 11.49 1.18 19.80
CA GLU A 18 12.71 0.83 19.07
C GLU A 18 12.62 1.12 17.56
N ARG A 19 11.46 1.58 17.08
CA ARG A 19 11.25 1.91 15.67
C ARG A 19 11.92 3.23 15.34
N GLU A 20 12.60 3.29 14.21
CA GLU A 20 13.21 4.51 13.69
C GLU A 20 12.71 4.75 12.28
N TYR A 21 11.99 5.85 12.08
CA TYR A 21 11.62 6.32 10.75
C TYR A 21 11.65 7.84 10.68
N TRP A 22 11.99 8.33 9.50
CA TRP A 22 12.31 9.71 9.26
C TRP A 22 11.29 10.32 8.31
N ALA A 23 10.62 11.37 8.79
CA ALA A 23 9.72 12.17 7.99
C ALA A 23 10.41 13.43 7.48
N TYR A 24 10.05 13.86 6.28
CA TYR A 24 10.63 15.01 5.61
C TYR A 24 9.53 15.94 5.11
N THR A 25 9.50 17.18 5.61
CA THR A 25 8.60 18.21 5.10
C THR A 25 9.36 19.24 4.27
N ASN A 26 8.69 19.82 3.27
CA ASN A 26 9.22 20.97 2.55
C ASN A 26 8.94 22.29 3.29
N GLU A 27 9.40 23.42 2.74
CA GLU A 27 9.23 24.75 3.35
C GLU A 27 7.76 25.22 3.43
N TYR A 28 6.84 24.47 2.82
CA TYR A 28 5.40 24.71 2.80
C TYR A 28 4.62 23.77 3.72
N TRP A 29 5.33 23.07 4.62
CA TRP A 29 4.77 22.15 5.60
C TRP A 29 4.07 20.92 5.03
N GLN A 30 4.33 20.61 3.75
CA GLN A 30 3.86 19.39 3.11
C GLN A 30 4.80 18.24 3.46
N LEU A 31 4.25 17.08 3.87
CA LEU A 31 5.01 15.85 4.10
C LEU A 31 5.35 15.21 2.76
N VAL A 32 6.60 15.32 2.32
CA VAL A 32 7.00 14.92 0.96
C VAL A 32 7.71 13.56 0.91
N ARG A 33 8.20 13.07 2.06
CA ARG A 33 8.87 11.77 2.14
C ARG A 33 8.80 11.20 3.56
N VAL A 34 8.61 9.89 3.65
CA VAL A 34 8.80 9.09 4.87
C VAL A 34 9.72 7.93 4.54
N ALA A 35 10.73 7.68 5.36
CA ALA A 35 11.68 6.59 5.13
C ALA A 35 12.04 5.84 6.42
N ALA A 36 12.08 4.52 6.34
CA ALA A 36 12.47 3.63 7.43
C ALA A 36 13.43 2.56 6.91
N ALA A 37 14.49 2.26 7.66
CA ALA A 37 15.37 1.15 7.32
C ALA A 37 14.65 -0.19 7.44
N GLU A 38 13.78 -0.29 8.45
CA GLU A 38 13.00 -1.47 8.80
C GLU A 38 11.61 -1.04 9.27
N ILE A 39 10.59 -1.77 8.81
CA ILE A 39 9.21 -1.69 9.29
C ILE A 39 9.00 -2.85 10.26
N ILE A 40 8.87 -2.52 11.54
CA ILE A 40 8.60 -3.45 12.61
C ILE A 40 7.11 -3.37 12.95
N LEU A 41 6.38 -4.47 12.77
CA LEU A 41 4.94 -4.50 13.04
C LEU A 41 4.62 -4.17 14.49
N GLN A 42 3.50 -3.49 14.73
CA GLN A 42 2.99 -3.26 16.08
C GLN A 42 2.59 -4.59 16.73
N ASN A 43 2.87 -4.72 18.02
CA ASN A 43 2.49 -5.90 18.80
C ASN A 43 1.57 -5.51 19.96
N THR A 44 0.25 -5.54 19.69
CA THR A 44 -0.79 -5.16 20.64
C THR A 44 -0.82 -5.99 21.94
N ALA A 45 -0.19 -7.17 21.96
CA ALA A 45 -0.13 -8.01 23.17
C ALA A 45 0.99 -7.61 24.13
N THR A 46 2.02 -6.91 23.65
CA THR A 46 3.22 -6.59 24.44
C THR A 46 3.48 -5.08 24.54
N GLU A 47 2.92 -4.30 23.63
CA GLU A 47 3.13 -2.86 23.56
C GLU A 47 2.00 -2.10 24.27
N PRO A 48 2.28 -0.90 24.81
CA PRO A 48 1.31 -0.11 25.57
C PRO A 48 0.31 0.59 24.63
N VAL A 49 -0.56 -0.19 24.02
CA VAL A 49 -1.67 0.30 23.18
C VAL A 49 -2.95 0.46 24.00
N ASN A 50 -3.87 1.30 23.52
CA ASN A 50 -5.22 1.43 24.09
C ASN A 50 -6.10 0.21 23.76
N TYR A 51 -7.36 0.22 24.20
CA TYR A 51 -8.27 -0.91 24.01
C TYR A 51 -8.64 -1.17 22.54
N ASP A 52 -8.45 -0.16 21.66
CA ASP A 52 -8.62 -0.25 20.21
C ASP A 52 -7.33 -0.71 19.50
N GLY A 53 -6.27 -1.03 20.26
CA GLY A 53 -4.99 -1.47 19.71
C GLY A 53 -4.14 -0.33 19.14
N ARG A 54 -4.37 0.92 19.54
CA ARG A 54 -3.69 2.10 19.01
C ARG A 54 -2.72 2.70 20.01
N TYR A 55 -1.64 3.33 19.54
CA TYR A 55 -0.74 4.09 20.44
C TYR A 55 -1.36 5.39 20.94
N TYR A 56 -2.28 5.98 20.16
CA TYR A 56 -2.96 7.23 20.47
C TYR A 56 -4.45 7.11 20.18
N ASP A 57 -5.28 7.85 20.91
CA ASP A 57 -6.74 7.75 20.81
C ASP A 57 -7.31 8.38 19.52
N ASP A 58 -6.59 9.32 18.91
CA ASP A 58 -6.97 10.02 17.67
C ASP A 58 -5.72 10.38 16.88
N GLU A 59 -5.86 10.47 15.56
CA GLU A 59 -4.82 10.90 14.65
C GLU A 59 -4.63 12.41 14.67
N ALA A 60 -3.39 12.84 14.38
CA ALA A 60 -3.10 14.24 14.14
C ALA A 60 -4.01 14.80 13.03
N LYS A 61 -4.75 15.86 13.35
CA LYS A 61 -5.58 16.59 12.41
C LYS A 61 -4.70 17.55 11.63
N VAL A 62 -4.25 17.09 10.46
CA VAL A 62 -3.52 17.93 9.51
C VAL A 62 -4.53 18.74 8.67
N PRO A 63 -4.15 19.89 8.10
CA PRO A 63 -5.10 20.70 7.34
C PRO A 63 -5.83 19.89 6.26
N VAL A 64 -7.13 20.13 6.09
CA VAL A 64 -8.02 19.52 5.08
C VAL A 64 -8.59 18.15 5.49
N THR A 65 -8.11 17.50 6.57
CA THR A 65 -8.72 16.24 7.06
C THR A 65 -10.10 16.41 7.69
N GLU A 66 -10.60 17.63 7.86
CA GLU A 66 -11.98 17.89 8.25
C GLU A 66 -13.00 17.57 7.14
N ASN A 67 -12.54 17.34 5.92
CA ASN A 67 -13.38 16.91 4.80
C ASN A 67 -13.81 15.45 4.98
N ALA A 68 -15.11 15.17 4.95
CA ALA A 68 -15.67 13.83 5.17
C ALA A 68 -15.26 12.77 4.11
N ASN A 69 -14.74 13.19 2.96
CA ASN A 69 -14.23 12.29 1.92
C ASN A 69 -12.73 11.96 2.10
N LEU A 70 -12.06 12.59 3.06
CA LEU A 70 -10.65 12.40 3.33
C LEU A 70 -10.45 11.87 4.75
N ASP A 71 -9.59 10.88 4.88
CA ASP A 71 -9.14 10.37 6.16
C ASP A 71 -7.84 11.05 6.61
N GLN A 72 -7.55 10.92 7.90
CA GLN A 72 -6.20 11.07 8.46
C GLN A 72 -5.35 9.85 8.02
N GLY A 73 -5.06 9.78 6.72
CA GLY A 73 -4.35 8.66 6.09
C GLY A 73 -2.94 8.54 6.61
N HIS A 74 -2.62 7.38 7.19
CA HIS A 74 -1.28 7.08 7.65
C HIS A 74 -0.37 6.78 6.46
N VAL A 75 0.85 7.32 6.48
CA VAL A 75 1.89 6.91 5.52
C VAL A 75 2.46 5.54 5.92
N ILE A 76 2.71 5.37 7.22
CA ILE A 76 2.96 4.08 7.87
C ILE A 76 1.83 3.84 8.86
N ALA A 77 1.00 2.82 8.63
CA ALA A 77 -0.14 2.51 9.50
C ALA A 77 0.24 2.11 10.93
N ASP A 78 -0.72 2.21 11.84
CA ASP A 78 -0.63 1.72 13.23
C ASP A 78 -0.15 0.25 13.26
N SER A 79 -0.71 -0.61 12.40
CA SER A 79 -0.34 -2.03 12.30
C SER A 79 1.12 -2.25 11.87
N LEU A 80 1.70 -1.30 11.15
CA LEU A 80 3.09 -1.28 10.71
C LEU A 80 4.02 -0.59 11.72
N GLY A 81 3.50 -0.21 12.89
CA GLY A 81 4.27 0.47 13.93
C GLY A 81 4.45 1.96 13.71
N GLY A 82 3.70 2.55 12.77
CA GLY A 82 3.63 4.00 12.63
C GLY A 82 2.87 4.64 13.79
N VAL A 83 3.15 5.92 14.04
CA VAL A 83 2.39 6.71 15.02
C VAL A 83 1.55 7.77 14.33
N ALA A 84 0.47 8.14 15.01
CA ALA A 84 -0.56 9.05 14.53
C ALA A 84 -0.18 10.54 14.58
N ASN A 85 1.10 10.88 14.34
CA ASN A 85 1.60 12.25 14.39
C ASN A 85 1.51 12.96 13.02
N ALA A 86 1.57 14.30 13.00
CA ALA A 86 1.43 15.09 11.76
C ALA A 86 2.55 14.84 10.73
N TYR A 87 3.64 14.18 11.11
CA TYR A 87 4.75 13.80 10.24
C TYR A 87 4.59 12.39 9.64
N ASN A 88 3.46 11.73 9.90
CA ASN A 88 3.09 10.42 9.36
C ASN A 88 1.63 10.37 8.88
N ILE A 89 0.97 11.54 8.78
CA ILE A 89 -0.43 11.67 8.38
C ILE A 89 -0.54 12.63 7.21
N THR A 90 -1.34 12.25 6.21
CA THR A 90 -1.71 13.10 5.08
C THR A 90 -3.22 13.01 4.82
N PRO A 91 -3.88 14.06 4.30
CA PRO A 91 -5.26 13.94 3.82
C PRO A 91 -5.31 12.94 2.66
N GLN A 92 -5.98 11.81 2.85
CA GLN A 92 -6.03 10.73 1.86
C GLN A 92 -7.48 10.35 1.56
N ASP A 93 -7.81 10.06 0.30
CA ASP A 93 -9.14 9.58 -0.06
C ASP A 93 -9.55 8.38 0.79
N SER A 94 -10.73 8.43 1.41
CA SER A 94 -11.13 7.42 2.39
C SER A 94 -11.30 6.02 1.79
N VAL A 95 -11.70 5.90 0.52
CA VAL A 95 -11.84 4.59 -0.13
C VAL A 95 -10.46 4.02 -0.45
N LEU A 96 -9.56 4.86 -0.98
CA LEU A 96 -8.16 4.49 -1.20
C LEU A 96 -7.47 4.02 0.09
N ASN A 97 -7.62 4.80 1.17
CA ASN A 97 -7.00 4.55 2.47
C ASN A 97 -7.49 3.23 3.10
N ARG A 98 -8.80 2.96 3.07
CA ARG A 98 -9.39 1.82 3.79
C ARG A 98 -9.46 0.55 2.97
N HIS A 99 -9.57 0.67 1.65
CA HIS A 99 -9.94 -0.44 0.76
C HIS A 99 -9.16 -0.49 -0.56
N GLY A 100 -8.39 0.54 -0.90
CA GLY A 100 -7.60 0.61 -2.13
C GLY A 100 -6.15 0.16 -1.98
N ASP A 101 -5.29 0.72 -2.83
CA ASP A 101 -3.88 0.32 -2.94
C ASP A 101 -3.09 0.53 -1.64
N GLN A 102 -3.40 1.58 -0.85
CA GLN A 102 -2.82 1.79 0.47
C GLN A 102 -3.08 0.58 1.40
N ALA A 103 -4.33 0.18 1.54
CA ALA A 103 -4.71 -0.96 2.37
C ALA A 103 -4.15 -2.29 1.86
N TYR A 104 -4.00 -2.43 0.54
CA TYR A 104 -3.37 -3.60 -0.09
C TYR A 104 -1.87 -3.69 0.25
N MET A 105 -1.13 -2.60 0.06
CA MET A 105 0.28 -2.49 0.42
C MET A 105 0.52 -2.82 1.90
N GLU A 106 -0.25 -2.21 2.81
CA GLU A 106 -0.15 -2.45 4.25
C GLU A 106 -0.37 -3.92 4.61
N ARG A 107 -1.38 -4.55 4.00
CA ARG A 107 -1.68 -5.96 4.21
C ARG A 107 -0.50 -6.85 3.79
N ASN A 108 0.12 -6.57 2.65
CA ASN A 108 1.26 -7.35 2.16
C ASN A 108 2.46 -7.26 3.11
N ILE A 109 2.75 -6.06 3.64
CA ILE A 109 3.83 -5.87 4.62
C ILE A 109 3.52 -6.61 5.93
N VAL A 110 2.28 -6.53 6.43
CA VAL A 110 1.86 -7.29 7.62
C VAL A 110 2.02 -8.79 7.42
N GLN A 111 1.58 -9.32 6.27
CA GLN A 111 1.68 -10.75 5.95
C GLN A 111 3.14 -11.22 5.81
N ALA A 112 4.03 -10.36 5.32
CA ALA A 112 5.47 -10.63 5.26
C ALA A 112 6.17 -10.53 6.63
N GLY A 113 5.49 -10.07 7.67
CA GLY A 113 6.06 -9.90 9.01
C GLY A 113 6.87 -8.61 9.18
N GLY A 114 6.72 -7.64 8.28
CA GLY A 114 7.51 -6.41 8.23
C GLY A 114 8.14 -6.19 6.85
N ALA A 115 8.93 -5.13 6.72
CA ALA A 115 9.63 -4.79 5.49
C ALA A 115 10.97 -4.12 5.79
N THR A 116 11.84 -4.00 4.79
CA THR A 116 13.09 -3.22 4.86
C THR A 116 13.17 -2.23 3.72
N ASN A 117 14.06 -1.23 3.81
CA ASN A 117 14.25 -0.20 2.78
C ASN A 117 12.95 0.51 2.40
N PHE A 118 12.09 0.80 3.38
CA PHE A 118 10.80 1.43 3.15
C PHE A 118 10.98 2.92 2.85
N GLU A 119 10.41 3.38 1.75
CA GLU A 119 10.36 4.78 1.34
C GLU A 119 8.99 5.09 0.74
N ALA A 120 8.34 6.12 1.26
CA ALA A 120 7.18 6.75 0.67
C ALA A 120 7.61 8.11 0.11
N ILE A 121 7.35 8.35 -1.18
CA ILE A 121 7.46 9.65 -1.83
C ILE A 121 6.04 10.17 -2.08
N ILE A 122 5.77 11.37 -1.57
CA ILE A 122 4.43 11.96 -1.57
C ILE A 122 4.48 13.23 -2.41
N THR A 123 3.69 13.26 -3.47
CA THR A 123 3.68 14.35 -4.44
C THR A 123 2.43 15.21 -4.26
N TYR A 124 2.61 16.51 -4.35
CA TYR A 124 1.54 17.51 -4.28
C TYR A 124 1.42 18.24 -5.62
N PRO A 125 0.22 18.72 -5.98
CA PRO A 125 0.01 19.42 -7.25
C PRO A 125 0.71 20.78 -7.29
N ASP A 126 0.88 21.42 -6.13
CA ASP A 126 1.51 22.72 -5.96
C ASP A 126 1.98 22.92 -4.51
N THR A 127 2.55 24.07 -4.17
CA THR A 127 3.12 24.40 -2.86
C THR A 127 2.11 24.99 -1.86
N THR A 128 0.84 25.06 -2.21
CA THR A 128 -0.24 25.65 -1.40
C THR A 128 -1.29 24.62 -0.98
N THR A 129 -1.52 23.61 -1.83
CA THR A 129 -2.45 22.51 -1.59
C THR A 129 -1.89 21.54 -0.56
N GLN A 130 -2.64 21.25 0.51
CA GLN A 130 -2.21 20.33 1.59
C GLN A 130 -2.67 18.88 1.38
N VAL A 131 -3.40 18.62 0.29
CA VAL A 131 -3.82 17.28 -0.13
C VAL A 131 -2.81 16.75 -1.16
N PRO A 132 -2.12 15.62 -0.90
CA PRO A 132 -1.28 14.98 -1.90
C PRO A 132 -2.08 14.61 -3.15
N SER A 133 -1.44 14.60 -4.31
CA SER A 133 -2.00 14.07 -5.55
C SER A 133 -1.61 12.61 -5.79
N HIS A 134 -0.44 12.18 -5.31
CA HIS A 134 0.12 10.88 -5.67
C HIS A 134 1.08 10.35 -4.61
N TYR A 135 1.10 9.03 -4.46
CA TYR A 135 2.01 8.30 -3.58
C TYR A 135 2.81 7.29 -4.40
N ARG A 136 4.10 7.18 -4.06
CA ARG A 136 5.01 6.14 -4.55
C ARG A 136 5.69 5.50 -3.35
N TYR A 137 5.38 4.24 -3.09
CA TYR A 137 6.00 3.43 -2.06
C TYR A 137 7.05 2.51 -2.68
N THR A 138 8.18 2.36 -2.01
CA THR A 138 9.21 1.38 -2.36
C THR A 138 9.66 0.70 -1.08
N TYR A 139 9.68 -0.63 -1.07
CA TYR A 139 10.05 -1.41 0.11
C TYR A 139 10.50 -2.82 -0.28
N THR A 140 11.11 -3.54 0.66
CA THR A 140 11.58 -4.91 0.43
C THR A 140 10.89 -5.87 1.40
N ILE A 141 10.19 -6.85 0.87
CA ILE A 141 9.58 -7.97 1.62
C ILE A 141 10.09 -9.29 1.08
N ASN A 142 10.38 -10.26 1.96
CA ASN A 142 10.88 -11.59 1.59
C ASN A 142 12.10 -11.58 0.64
N GLY A 143 12.92 -10.51 0.67
CA GLY A 143 14.11 -10.36 -0.18
C GLY A 143 13.85 -9.68 -1.53
N TYR A 144 12.62 -9.30 -1.85
CA TYR A 144 12.23 -8.68 -3.12
C TYR A 144 11.79 -7.24 -2.94
N GLN A 145 12.24 -6.37 -3.85
CA GLN A 145 11.81 -4.98 -3.87
C GLN A 145 10.45 -4.87 -4.55
N VAL A 146 9.52 -4.18 -3.90
CA VAL A 146 8.18 -3.86 -4.39
C VAL A 146 8.09 -2.35 -4.57
N VAL A 147 7.41 -1.92 -5.62
CA VAL A 147 7.08 -0.52 -5.91
C VAL A 147 5.58 -0.41 -6.12
N ASP A 148 4.90 0.36 -5.27
CA ASP A 148 3.47 0.65 -5.41
C ASP A 148 3.26 2.14 -5.71
N GLU A 149 2.49 2.45 -6.75
CA GLU A 149 2.24 3.80 -7.22
C GLU A 149 0.74 4.03 -7.45
N PHE A 150 0.17 5.04 -6.80
CA PHE A 150 -1.27 5.32 -6.92
C PHE A 150 -1.62 6.80 -6.73
N GLN A 151 -2.72 7.22 -7.36
CA GLN A 151 -3.27 8.57 -7.23
C GLN A 151 -4.10 8.70 -5.96
N ASN A 152 -4.10 9.87 -5.33
CA ASN A 152 -4.92 10.17 -4.16
C ASN A 152 -6.36 10.53 -4.56
N ILE A 153 -7.06 9.57 -5.14
CA ILE A 153 -8.44 9.70 -5.65
C ILE A 153 -9.23 8.45 -5.27
N ASN A 154 -10.55 8.55 -5.32
CA ASN A 154 -11.41 7.40 -5.11
C ASN A 154 -11.20 6.35 -6.22
N PRO A 155 -10.74 5.12 -5.88
CA PRO A 155 -10.46 4.09 -6.87
C PRO A 155 -11.73 3.60 -7.58
N ASP A 156 -12.89 3.57 -6.92
CA ASP A 156 -14.16 3.15 -7.53
C ASP A 156 -14.59 4.14 -8.61
N GLU A 157 -14.51 5.44 -8.30
CA GLU A 157 -14.84 6.50 -9.26
C GLU A 157 -13.86 6.52 -10.43
N TYR A 158 -12.56 6.33 -10.16
CA TYR A 158 -11.55 6.23 -11.21
C TYR A 158 -11.82 5.03 -12.13
N ASN A 159 -12.07 3.85 -11.56
CA ASN A 159 -12.37 2.64 -12.32
C ASN A 159 -13.66 2.78 -13.14
N ALA A 160 -14.70 3.40 -12.56
CA ALA A 160 -15.94 3.70 -13.27
C ALA A 160 -15.71 4.65 -14.45
N ALA A 161 -14.89 5.70 -14.26
CA ALA A 161 -14.53 6.63 -15.32
C ALA A 161 -13.71 5.97 -16.44
N GLN A 162 -12.94 4.93 -16.13
CA GLN A 162 -12.24 4.09 -17.12
C GLN A 162 -13.17 3.06 -17.81
N GLY A 163 -14.45 3.00 -17.43
CA GLY A 163 -15.40 2.04 -18.00
C GLY A 163 -15.20 0.60 -17.51
N LEU A 164 -14.48 0.41 -16.40
CA LEU A 164 -14.16 -0.90 -15.83
C LEU A 164 -15.32 -1.48 -14.99
N THR A 165 -16.43 -0.76 -14.84
CA THR A 165 -17.56 -1.11 -13.96
C THR A 165 -18.81 -1.58 -14.73
N GLY A 166 -18.68 -2.13 -15.93
CA GLY A 166 -19.81 -2.51 -16.81
C GLY A 166 -20.51 -3.83 -16.47
N GLU A 167 -21.80 -3.93 -16.85
CA GLU A 167 -22.77 -5.03 -16.62
C GLU A 167 -22.48 -6.36 -17.36
N GLY A 168 -21.22 -6.79 -17.39
CA GLY A 168 -20.83 -8.21 -17.43
C GLY A 168 -20.50 -8.76 -16.03
N SER A 169 -20.41 -7.87 -15.04
CA SER A 169 -20.10 -8.17 -13.65
C SER A 169 -21.39 -8.49 -12.89
N SER A 170 -21.82 -9.75 -12.94
CA SER A 170 -22.90 -10.20 -12.05
C SER A 170 -22.40 -10.28 -10.60
N PRO A 171 -23.17 -9.76 -9.63
CA PRO A 171 -22.82 -9.83 -8.21
C PRO A 171 -23.13 -11.23 -7.68
N SER A 172 -22.11 -12.00 -7.31
CA SER A 172 -22.33 -13.14 -6.43
C SER A 172 -22.14 -12.69 -4.98
N ASP A 173 -23.26 -12.31 -4.37
CA ASP A 173 -23.45 -12.41 -2.93
C ASP A 173 -23.05 -13.82 -2.48
N GLY A 174 -21.96 -13.89 -1.73
CA GLY A 174 -21.39 -15.12 -1.20
C GLY A 174 -20.55 -14.77 0.01
N SER A 175 -21.23 -14.57 1.14
CA SER A 175 -20.66 -14.66 2.48
C SER A 175 -19.62 -15.80 2.52
N GLY A 176 -18.35 -15.42 2.60
CA GLY A 176 -17.23 -16.34 2.46
C GLY A 176 -16.14 -15.98 3.45
N THR A 177 -16.31 -16.41 4.69
CA THR A 177 -15.17 -16.75 5.55
C THR A 177 -14.27 -17.69 4.76
N ALA A 178 -13.13 -17.21 4.27
CA ALA A 178 -12.07 -18.05 3.74
C ALA A 178 -10.84 -17.83 4.61
N ALA A 179 -10.57 -18.82 5.46
CA ALA A 179 -9.31 -18.97 6.14
C ALA A 179 -8.17 -18.90 5.12
N PHE A 180 -7.22 -18.00 5.33
CA PHE A 180 -5.97 -17.91 4.58
C PHE A 180 -5.08 -19.09 5.00
N ALA A 181 -5.42 -20.28 4.53
CA ALA A 181 -4.44 -21.33 4.37
C ALA A 181 -3.60 -20.95 3.15
N ALA A 182 -2.29 -20.78 3.36
CA ALA A 182 -1.35 -20.82 2.25
C ALA A 182 -1.59 -22.10 1.46
N PRO A 183 -1.79 -22.07 0.14
CA PRO A 183 -1.52 -23.23 -0.67
C PRO A 183 -0.01 -23.23 -0.91
N THR A 184 0.72 -23.90 -0.01
CA THR A 184 1.71 -24.85 -0.51
C THR A 184 0.95 -25.81 -1.41
N GLU A 185 0.99 -25.66 -2.74
CA GLU A 185 0.91 -26.78 -3.69
C GLU A 185 1.51 -26.35 -5.04
N THR A 186 2.70 -26.88 -5.31
CA THR A 186 3.14 -27.32 -6.64
C THR A 186 2.13 -28.34 -7.18
N ALA A 187 1.02 -27.87 -7.72
CA ALA A 187 0.10 -28.65 -8.54
C ALA A 187 -0.56 -27.67 -9.53
N GLY A 188 -0.42 -27.92 -10.82
CA GLY A 188 -0.94 -27.03 -11.87
C GLY A 188 -2.41 -26.70 -11.65
N GLY A 189 -2.68 -25.44 -11.30
CA GLY A 189 -4.02 -24.92 -11.08
C GLY A 189 -4.79 -24.85 -12.40
N ASP A 190 -6.11 -24.93 -12.29
CA ASP A 190 -6.99 -24.70 -13.43
C ASP A 190 -6.95 -23.22 -13.81
N VAL A 191 -6.25 -22.90 -14.91
CA VAL A 191 -6.10 -21.53 -15.41
C VAL A 191 -7.45 -20.88 -15.71
N SER A 192 -8.51 -21.66 -16.00
CA SER A 192 -9.84 -21.10 -16.29
C SER A 192 -10.50 -20.42 -15.10
N ALA A 193 -10.02 -20.65 -13.88
CA ALA A 193 -10.45 -19.92 -12.69
C ALA A 193 -9.83 -18.51 -12.59
N VAL A 194 -8.79 -18.24 -13.38
CA VAL A 194 -8.03 -16.98 -13.34
C VAL A 194 -8.12 -16.23 -14.67
N ASP A 195 -8.01 -16.93 -15.80
CA ASP A 195 -8.20 -16.41 -17.16
C ASP A 195 -9.69 -16.18 -17.43
N THR A 196 -10.18 -15.02 -16.97
CA THR A 196 -11.59 -14.62 -17.06
C THR A 196 -12.04 -14.37 -18.50
N ASN A 197 -11.11 -14.03 -19.38
CA ASN A 197 -11.39 -13.69 -20.77
C ASN A 197 -11.21 -14.89 -21.72
N GLY A 198 -10.61 -15.98 -21.25
CA GLY A 198 -10.47 -17.25 -21.95
C GLY A 198 -9.46 -17.24 -23.11
N ASN A 199 -8.50 -16.31 -23.11
CA ASN A 199 -7.50 -16.19 -24.17
C ASN A 199 -6.25 -17.06 -23.95
N GLY A 200 -6.19 -17.80 -22.84
CA GLY A 200 -5.07 -18.64 -22.44
C GLY A 200 -3.89 -17.87 -21.84
N GLN A 201 -4.05 -16.56 -21.59
CA GLN A 201 -3.07 -15.70 -20.96
C GLN A 201 -3.70 -14.99 -19.75
N VAL A 202 -2.99 -15.01 -18.63
CA VAL A 202 -3.40 -14.37 -17.39
C VAL A 202 -2.70 -13.03 -17.27
N THR A 203 -3.49 -11.97 -17.17
CA THR A 203 -2.99 -10.63 -16.86
C THR A 203 -2.68 -10.49 -15.37
N ILE A 204 -1.84 -9.50 -15.01
CA ILE A 204 -1.62 -9.11 -13.60
C ILE A 204 -2.96 -8.83 -12.91
N GLN A 205 -3.89 -8.18 -13.62
CA GLN A 205 -5.21 -7.87 -13.09
C GLN A 205 -6.03 -9.14 -12.78
N GLU A 206 -6.03 -10.12 -13.68
CA GLU A 206 -6.72 -11.39 -13.47
C GLU A 206 -6.14 -12.16 -12.29
N ALA A 207 -4.81 -12.18 -12.16
CA ALA A 207 -4.14 -12.77 -11.02
C ALA A 207 -4.50 -12.06 -9.70
N LYS A 208 -4.51 -10.72 -9.68
CA LYS A 208 -4.96 -9.92 -8.52
C LYS A 208 -6.42 -10.18 -8.18
N ASN A 209 -7.31 -10.25 -9.18
CA ASN A 209 -8.74 -10.53 -9.01
C ASN A 209 -8.98 -11.94 -8.45
N ALA A 210 -8.15 -12.91 -8.83
CA ALA A 210 -8.16 -14.26 -8.28
C ALA A 210 -7.50 -14.36 -6.89
N GLY A 211 -7.03 -13.24 -6.33
CA GLY A 211 -6.49 -13.16 -4.98
C GLY A 211 -5.01 -13.52 -4.86
N TYR A 212 -4.27 -13.56 -5.97
CA TYR A 212 -2.83 -13.78 -5.94
C TYR A 212 -2.07 -12.50 -5.58
N ALA A 213 -1.02 -12.67 -4.77
CA ALA A 213 -0.08 -11.61 -4.45
C ALA A 213 0.93 -11.41 -5.59
N MET A 214 1.29 -10.16 -5.85
CA MET A 214 2.32 -9.82 -6.84
C MET A 214 3.68 -9.56 -6.17
N PRO A 215 4.80 -9.79 -6.87
CA PRO A 215 4.87 -10.39 -8.20
C PRO A 215 4.69 -11.92 -8.17
N ILE A 216 4.24 -12.48 -9.29
CA ILE A 216 4.20 -13.91 -9.54
C ILE A 216 5.55 -14.35 -10.09
N TYR A 217 6.25 -15.21 -9.35
CA TYR A 217 7.59 -15.69 -9.71
C TYR A 217 7.53 -16.89 -10.66
N SER A 218 8.63 -17.12 -11.38
CA SER A 218 8.80 -18.21 -12.35
C SER A 218 8.56 -19.63 -11.82
N ASP A 219 8.60 -19.82 -10.50
CA ASP A 219 8.28 -21.09 -9.83
C ASP A 219 6.79 -21.26 -9.51
N HIS A 220 5.97 -20.23 -9.73
CA HIS A 220 4.53 -20.26 -9.52
C HIS A 220 3.80 -20.84 -10.75
N TRP A 221 2.80 -21.69 -10.53
CA TRP A 221 2.10 -22.37 -11.63
C TRP A 221 1.42 -21.41 -12.62
N LEU A 222 0.98 -20.25 -12.13
CA LEU A 222 0.30 -19.22 -12.92
C LEU A 222 1.26 -18.51 -13.88
N TYR A 223 2.56 -18.46 -13.55
CA TYR A 223 3.57 -17.71 -14.28
C TYR A 223 3.64 -18.09 -15.76
N GLN A 224 3.50 -19.38 -16.08
CA GLN A 224 3.54 -19.86 -17.47
C GLN A 224 2.44 -19.28 -18.37
N TYR A 225 1.39 -18.74 -17.77
CA TYR A 225 0.27 -18.12 -18.48
C TYR A 225 0.38 -16.59 -18.51
N MET A 226 1.38 -16.02 -17.85
CA MET A 226 1.55 -14.57 -17.72
C MET A 226 2.64 -14.04 -18.67
N ASP A 227 2.55 -12.76 -19.01
CA ASP A 227 3.48 -12.08 -19.92
C ASP A 227 4.65 -11.46 -19.14
N ASP A 228 5.77 -12.18 -19.07
CA ASP A 228 7.06 -11.67 -18.61
C ASP A 228 7.81 -11.02 -19.79
N ARG A 229 7.74 -9.69 -19.88
CA ARG A 229 8.23 -8.93 -21.05
C ARG A 229 9.73 -8.70 -21.04
N ASP A 230 10.34 -8.64 -19.87
CA ASP A 230 11.76 -8.35 -19.68
C ASP A 230 12.57 -9.61 -19.32
N GLY A 231 11.89 -10.73 -19.04
CA GLY A 231 12.46 -12.05 -18.86
C GLY A 231 13.20 -12.22 -17.54
N ASP A 232 12.81 -11.45 -16.52
CA ASP A 232 13.47 -11.41 -15.22
C ASP A 232 13.03 -12.58 -14.30
N GLY A 233 12.00 -13.33 -14.70
CA GLY A 233 11.44 -14.42 -13.92
C GLY A 233 10.29 -14.01 -13.00
N GLN A 234 9.69 -12.83 -13.21
CA GLN A 234 8.62 -12.27 -12.39
C GLN A 234 7.54 -11.62 -13.27
N VAL A 235 6.28 -11.67 -12.82
CA VAL A 235 5.18 -10.91 -13.44
C VAL A 235 4.39 -10.19 -12.36
N GLY A 236 4.38 -8.85 -12.39
CA GLY A 236 3.71 -8.05 -11.36
C GLY A 236 4.14 -6.59 -11.26
N GLU A 237 5.04 -6.14 -12.14
CA GLU A 237 5.47 -4.74 -12.28
C GLU A 237 4.39 -3.83 -12.92
#